data_AF-A0A392QYA6-F1
#
_entry.id   AF-A0A392QYA6-F1
#
_cell.length_a   1.000
_cell.length_b   1.000
_cell.length_c   1.000
_cell.angle_alpha   90.00
_cell.angle_beta   90.00
_cell.angle_gamma   90.00
#
_symmetry.space_group_name_H-M   'P 1'
#
loop_
_entity.id
_entity.type
_entity.pdbx_description
1 polymer ?
#
loop_
_entity_poly.entity_id
_entity_poly.type
_entity_poly.pdbx_seq_one_letter_code
_entity_poly.pdbx_strand_id
1 'polypeptide(L)' 'MRRFIGVRQRPSGRWVAEIKDSSQHVRLWLGTYDTPEEAARAYDEAARALRGENARTNFAVATSIDSTTP' A
#
# COMPACT_ATOMS: atom_id res chain seq x y z
N MET A 1 5.44 -7.00 -14.79
CA MET A 1 4.73 -7.39 -13.55
C MET A 1 4.58 -6.18 -12.64
N ARG A 2 3.34 -5.79 -12.30
CA ARG A 2 3.09 -4.76 -11.28
C ARG A 2 3.50 -5.31 -9.92
N ARG A 3 4.50 -4.69 -9.27
CA ARG A 3 4.89 -5.00 -7.90
C ARG A 3 4.24 -3.97 -6.99
N PHE A 4 3.48 -4.42 -6.01
CA PHE A 4 2.88 -3.54 -5.02
C PHE A 4 3.90 -3.13 -3.96
N ILE A 5 3.91 -1.85 -3.59
CA ILE A 5 4.71 -1.24 -2.54
C ILE A 5 4.29 -1.85 -1.20
N GLY A 6 5.28 -2.25 -0.41
CA GLY A 6 5.05 -2.89 0.89
C GLY A 6 4.53 -4.32 0.82
N VAL A 7 4.41 -4.90 -0.39
CA VAL A 7 3.95 -6.27 -0.58
C VAL A 7 5.11 -7.19 -0.96
N ARG A 8 5.33 -8.25 -0.18
CA ARG A 8 6.37 -9.25 -0.43
C ARG A 8 5.77 -10.63 -0.62
N GLN A 9 6.16 -11.30 -1.70
CA GLN A 9 5.75 -12.68 -1.97
C GLN A 9 6.70 -13.64 -1.26
N ARG A 10 6.15 -14.64 -0.55
CA ARG A 10 6.90 -15.77 0.01
C ARG A 10 6.94 -16.92 -1.00
N PRO A 11 7.96 -17.81 -0.90
CA PRO A 11 8.04 -19.02 -1.73
C PRO A 11 6.87 -19.99 -1.48
N SER A 12 6.16 -19.85 -0.36
CA SER A 12 4.92 -20.59 -0.08
C SER A 12 3.72 -20.12 -0.92
N GLY A 13 3.85 -19.06 -1.72
CA GLY A 13 2.74 -18.45 -2.48
C GLY A 13 1.93 -17.41 -1.71
N ARG A 14 2.20 -17.20 -0.42
CA ARG A 14 1.54 -16.16 0.40
C ARG A 14 2.14 -14.78 0.18
N TRP A 15 1.31 -13.76 0.36
CA TRP A 15 1.67 -12.36 0.24
C TRP A 15 1.73 -11.72 1.61
N VAL A 16 2.71 -10.86 1.84
CA VAL A 16 2.91 -10.21 3.13
C VAL A 16 2.84 -8.71 2.90
N ALA A 17 2.03 -8.01 3.70
CA ALA A 17 2.01 -6.55 3.71
C ALA A 17 2.81 -6.02 4.91
N GLU A 18 3.76 -5.13 4.63
CA GLU A 18 4.56 -4.43 5.63
C GLU A 18 4.68 -2.95 5.24
N ILE A 19 4.63 -2.06 6.24
CA ILE A 19 4.84 -0.63 6.03
C ILE A 19 6.04 -0.15 6.84
N LYS A 20 6.88 0.64 6.17
CA LYS A 20 8.00 1.32 6.80
C LYS A 20 7.62 2.78 7.02
N ASP A 21 7.52 3.16 8.28
CA ASP A 21 7.43 4.56 8.64
C ASP A 21 8.86 5.14 8.67
N SER A 22 9.12 6.11 7.79
CA SER A 22 10.37 6.86 7.77
C SER A 22 10.45 7.88 8.90
N SER A 23 9.31 8.40 9.36
CA SER A 23 9.25 9.37 10.44
C SER A 23 9.56 8.71 11.78
N GLN A 24 9.03 7.49 12.00
CA GLN A 24 9.22 6.75 13.24
C GLN A 24 10.36 5.72 13.19
N HIS A 25 10.97 5.49 12.02
CA HIS A 25 11.95 4.41 11.80
C HIS A 25 11.44 3.01 12.19
N VAL A 26 10.12 2.82 12.23
CA VAL A 26 9.46 1.56 12.59
C VAL A 26 9.02 0.81 11.35
N ARG A 27 9.15 -0.52 11.38
CA ARG A 27 8.56 -1.43 10.40
C ARG A 27 7.36 -2.11 11.04
N LEU A 28 6.17 -1.77 10.55
CA LEU A 28 4.92 -2.37 10.98
C LEU A 28 4.56 -3.50 10.02
N TRP A 29 4.31 -4.66 10.61
CA TRP A 29 3.78 -5.80 9.89
C TRP A 29 2.25 -5.70 9.87
N LEU A 30 1.68 -5.60 8.68
CA LEU A 30 0.23 -5.39 8.50
C LEU A 30 -0.52 -6.71 8.42
N GLY A 31 0.15 -7.76 7.93
CA GLY A 31 -0.38 -9.11 7.93
C GLY A 31 0.11 -9.95 6.75
N THR A 32 -0.47 -11.13 6.64
CA THR A 32 -0.31 -12.04 5.50
C THR A 32 -1.65 -12.25 4.81
N TYR A 33 -1.62 -12.26 3.49
CA TYR A 33 -2.78 -12.37 2.61
C TYR A 33 -2.53 -13.42 1.54
N ASP A 34 -3.62 -13.95 0.99
CA ASP A 34 -3.54 -14.97 -0.07
C ASP A 34 -3.39 -14.34 -1.46
N THR A 35 -3.75 -13.06 -1.61
CA THR A 35 -3.64 -12.31 -2.87
C THR A 35 -2.74 -11.07 -2.74
N PRO A 36 -2.02 -10.67 -3.80
CA PRO A 36 -1.21 -9.47 -3.78
C PRO A 36 -2.05 -8.19 -3.70
N GLU A 37 -3.26 -8.19 -4.26
CA GLU A 37 -4.18 -7.05 -4.24
C GLU A 37 -4.69 -6.75 -2.83
N GLU A 38 -4.99 -7.79 -2.04
CA GLU A 38 -5.42 -7.63 -0.66
C GLU A 38 -4.29 -7.12 0.24
N ALA A 39 -3.08 -7.68 0.06
CA ALA A 39 -1.89 -7.16 0.73
C ALA A 39 -1.62 -5.68 0.38
N ALA A 40 -1.81 -5.31 -0.88
CA ALA A 40 -1.62 -3.93 -1.34
C ALA A 40 -2.68 -2.98 -0.77
N ARG A 41 -3.95 -3.42 -0.64
CA ARG A 41 -5.01 -2.63 0.00
C ARG A 41 -4.73 -2.39 1.48
N ALA A 42 -4.29 -3.41 2.20
CA ALA A 42 -3.90 -3.27 3.60
C ALA A 42 -2.74 -2.28 3.77
N TYR A 43 -1.75 -2.32 2.86
CA TYR A 43 -0.69 -1.32 2.83
C TYR A 43 -1.22 0.10 2.63
N ASP A 44 -2.18 0.29 1.74
CA ASP A 44 -2.72 1.62 1.43
C ASP A 44 -3.48 2.23 2.59
N GLU A 45 -4.27 1.42 3.29
CA GLU A 45 -4.98 1.83 4.50
C GLU A 45 -4.00 2.24 5.60
N ALA A 46 -2.97 1.43 5.85
CA ALA A 46 -1.92 1.76 6.80
C ALA A 46 -1.12 3.01 6.38
N ALA A 47 -0.82 3.16 5.09
CA ALA A 47 -0.11 4.32 4.57
C ALA A 47 -0.93 5.60 4.78
N ARG A 48 -2.24 5.56 4.50
CA ARG A 48 -3.16 6.67 4.78
C ARG A 48 -3.25 6.97 6.28
N ALA A 49 -3.31 5.95 7.13
CA ALA A 49 -3.31 6.15 8.57
C ALA A 49 -2.02 6.79 9.09
N LEU A 50 -0.85 6.45 8.50
CA LEU A 50 0.45 6.97 8.93
C LEU A 50 0.82 8.33 8.32
N ARG A 51 0.52 8.56 7.04
CA ARG A 51 0.96 9.76 6.29
C ARG A 51 -0.19 10.69 5.87
N GLY A 52 -1.44 10.29 6.14
CA GLY A 52 -2.62 11.04 5.70
C GLY A 52 -2.73 11.11 4.18
N GLU A 53 -3.08 12.29 3.68
CA GLU A 53 -3.32 12.56 2.26
C GLU A 53 -2.06 12.44 1.38
N ASN A 54 -0.87 12.53 1.98
CA ASN A 54 0.42 12.37 1.30
C ASN A 54 0.93 10.92 1.29
N ALA A 55 0.08 9.96 1.64
CA ALA A 55 0.42 8.55 1.64
C ALA A 55 0.70 8.02 0.23
N ARG A 56 1.88 7.39 0.04
CA ARG A 56 2.15 6.60 -1.16
C ARG A 56 1.33 5.31 -1.09
N THR A 57 0.25 5.28 -1.85
CA THR A 57 -0.65 4.13 -2.01
C THR A 57 -0.40 3.43 -3.35
N ASN A 58 -0.76 2.16 -3.42
CA ASN A 58 -0.71 1.29 -4.59
C ASN A 58 -1.92 1.50 -5.49
N PHE A 59 -3.09 1.71 -4.87
CA PHE A 59 -4.33 2.03 -5.53
C PHE A 59 -4.54 3.53 -5.39
N ALA A 60 -4.30 4.26 -6.49
CA ALA A 60 -4.76 5.63 -6.61
C ALA A 60 -6.27 5.61 -6.30
N VAL A 61 -6.67 6.29 -5.24
CA VAL A 61 -8.05 6.74 -5.13
C VAL A 61 -8.30 7.49 -6.43
N ALA A 62 -9.27 7.05 -7.20
CA ALA A 62 -9.70 7.74 -8.40
C ALA A 62 -10.30 9.10 -8.00
N THR A 63 -9.47 10.03 -7.53
CA THR A 63 -9.72 11.45 -7.75
C THR A 63 -9.30 11.67 -9.19
N SER A 64 -10.24 11.36 -10.08
CA SER A 64 -10.27 11.84 -11.44
C SER A 64 -9.97 13.34 -11.40
N ILE A 65 -8.71 13.69 -11.62
CA ILE A 65 -8.38 15.00 -12.18
C ILE A 65 -8.76 14.93 -13.66
N ASP A 66 -10.06 14.85 -13.93
CA ASP A 66 -10.56 15.25 -15.24
C ASP A 66 -10.46 16.77 -15.27
N SER A 67 -9.29 17.17 -15.73
CA SER A 67 -8.98 18.47 -16.29
C SER A 67 -10.05 18.86 -17.31
N THR A 68 -11.05 19.65 -16.90
CA THR A 68 -11.79 20.53 -17.80
C THR A 68 -12.18 21.79 -17.03
N THR A 69 -11.23 22.74 -16.97
CA THR A 69 -11.55 24.14 -16.72
C THR A 69 -11.70 24.79 -18.11
N PRO A 70 -12.84 25.42 -18.46
CA PRO A 70 -12.98 26.17 -19.71
C PRO A 70 -12.14 27.45 -19.70
#